data_AF-A0A2T0WRB7-F1
#
_entry.id   AF-A0A2T0WRB7-F1
#
_cell.length_a   1.000
_cell.length_b   1.000
_cell.length_c   1.000
_cell.angle_alpha   90.00
_cell.angle_beta   90.00
_cell.angle_gamma   90.00
#
_symmetry.space_group_name_H-M   'P 1'
#
loop_
_entity.id
_entity.type
_entity.pdbx_description
1 polymer ?
#
loop_
_entity_poly.entity_id
_entity_poly.type
_entity_poly.pdbx_seq_one_letter_code
_entity_poly.pdbx_strand_id
1 'polypeptide(L)'
;MLLAGIIFLLESFLEPNWIHEKVWVILSFFVILTWLTGMFSHYLLSISKENSVNILLGAIGIRLLASIGFVAVMLILKVENIIWFVVNFFVIYFFYLLFDIYGVMANLRPNSK
;
A
#
# COMPACT_ATOMS: atom_id res chain seq x y z
N MET A 1 2.72 9.91 5.77
CA MET A 1 2.91 10.59 7.08
C MET A 1 1.68 10.49 7.97
N LEU A 2 0.47 10.81 7.49
CA LEU A 2 -0.77 10.66 8.29
C LEU A 2 -0.98 9.23 8.84
N LEU A 3 -0.76 8.19 8.02
CA LEU A 3 -0.91 6.79 8.48
C LEU A 3 0.02 6.42 9.63
N ALA A 4 1.27 6.88 9.59
CA ALA A 4 2.27 6.60 10.63
C ALA A 4 1.89 7.28 11.95
N GLY A 5 1.35 8.50 11.90
CA GLY A 5 0.84 9.21 13.08
C GLY A 5 -0.39 8.54 13.69
N ILE A 6 -1.30 8.01 12.86
CA ILE A 6 -2.47 7.25 13.31
C ILE A 6 -2.04 5.95 13.98
N ILE A 7 -1.10 5.21 13.40
CA ILE A 7 -0.59 3.96 13.97
C ILE A 7 0.12 4.21 15.30
N PHE A 8 0.94 5.25 15.41
CA PHE A 8 1.61 5.63 16.65
C PHE A 8 0.62 6.02 17.77
N LEU A 9 -0.44 6.75 17.42
CA LEU A 9 -1.54 7.07 18.35
C LEU A 9 -2.31 5.80 18.78
N LEU A 10 -2.53 4.88 17.85
CA LEU A 10 -3.21 3.62 18.13
C LEU A 10 -2.36 2.70 19.03
N GLU A 11 -1.04 2.65 18.82
CA GLU A 11 -0.09 1.90 19.66
C GLU A 11 0.00 2.47 21.09
N SER A 12 -0.26 3.76 21.26
CA SER A 12 -0.33 4.40 22.58
C SER A 12 -1.64 4.13 23.33
N PHE A 13 -2.71 3.72 22.63
CA PHE A 13 -4.05 3.52 23.21
C PHE A 13 -4.53 2.05 23.21
N LEU A 14 -3.96 1.18 22.39
CA LEU A 14 -4.33 -0.23 22.27
C LEU A 14 -3.30 -1.14 22.95
N GLU A 15 -3.79 -2.21 23.57
CA GLU A 15 -2.94 -3.22 24.21
C GLU A 15 -2.00 -3.90 23.19
N PRO A 16 -0.78 -4.31 23.60
CA PRO A 16 0.26 -4.88 22.72
C PRO A 16 -0.14 -6.10 21.89
N ASN A 17 -1.27 -6.74 22.21
CA ASN A 17 -1.75 -7.94 21.52
C ASN A 17 -2.39 -7.67 20.15
N TRP A 18 -2.82 -6.43 19.86
CA TRP A 18 -3.56 -6.13 18.63
C TRP A 18 -2.63 -5.68 17.49
N ILE A 19 -1.48 -5.12 17.86
CA ILE A 19 -0.49 -4.60 16.92
C ILE A 19 0.66 -5.60 16.86
N HIS A 20 0.88 -6.17 15.68
CA HIS A 20 1.99 -7.09 15.51
C HIS A 20 3.34 -6.34 15.58
N GLU A 21 4.34 -6.92 16.22
CA GLU A 21 5.72 -6.39 16.27
C GLU A 21 6.30 -6.01 14.89
N LYS A 22 5.89 -6.69 13.81
CA LYS A 22 6.34 -6.44 12.44
C LYS A 22 5.52 -5.36 11.72
N VAL A 23 4.62 -4.64 12.40
CA VAL A 23 3.78 -3.59 11.78
C VAL A 23 4.63 -2.49 11.12
N TRP A 24 5.77 -2.15 11.73
CA TRP A 24 6.72 -1.18 11.18
C TRP A 24 7.38 -1.70 9.90
N VAL A 25 7.64 -3.01 9.81
CA VAL A 25 8.15 -3.65 8.59
C VAL A 25 7.09 -3.59 7.49
N ILE A 26 5.84 -3.93 7.80
CA ILE A 26 4.71 -3.82 6.87
C ILE A 26 4.55 -2.37 6.36
N LEU A 27 4.62 -1.39 7.26
CA LEU A 27 4.49 0.01 6.92
C LEU A 27 5.63 0.48 6.02
N SER A 28 6.87 0.11 6.35
CA SER A 28 8.04 0.44 5.53
C SER A 28 7.93 -0.14 4.12
N PHE A 29 7.45 -1.38 4.01
CA PHE A 29 7.17 -2.04 2.72
C PHE A 29 6.17 -1.22 1.89
N PHE A 30 5.03 -0.83 2.45
CA PHE A 30 4.03 -0.04 1.71
C PHE A 30 4.52 1.37 1.32
N VAL A 31 5.33 2.01 2.16
CA VAL A 31 5.95 3.30 1.84
C VAL A 31 6.89 3.17 0.65
N ILE A 32 7.79 2.18 0.68
CA ILE A 32 8.75 1.93 -0.41
C ILE A 32 8.00 1.54 -1.69
N LEU A 33 7.03 0.63 -1.59
CA LEU A 33 6.26 0.16 -2.74
C LEU A 33 5.49 1.30 -3.41
N THR A 34 4.97 2.24 -2.63
CA THR A 34 4.25 3.39 -3.18
C THR A 34 5.16 4.41 -3.79
N TRP A 35 6.27 4.71 -3.15
CA TRP A 35 7.27 5.58 -3.72
C TRP A 35 7.79 5.04 -5.05
N LEU A 36 8.08 3.72 -5.10
CA LEU A 36 8.51 3.03 -6.31
C LEU A 36 7.43 3.08 -7.41
N THR A 37 6.21 2.66 -7.10
CA THR A 37 5.10 2.66 -8.09
C THR A 37 4.74 4.06 -8.56
N GLY A 38 4.81 5.07 -7.69
CA GLY A 38 4.60 6.48 -8.04
C GLY A 38 5.70 7.01 -8.96
N MET A 39 6.97 6.71 -8.67
CA MET A 39 8.10 7.09 -9.51
C MET A 39 8.02 6.44 -10.90
N PHE A 40 7.73 5.13 -10.96
CA PHE A 40 7.51 4.43 -12.22
C PHE A 40 6.34 5.03 -13.01
N SER A 41 5.21 5.29 -12.35
CA SER A 41 4.04 5.89 -13.01
C SER A 41 4.36 7.26 -13.57
N HIS A 42 5.04 8.13 -12.80
CA HIS A 42 5.44 9.45 -13.25
C HIS A 42 6.41 9.39 -14.44
N TYR A 43 7.40 8.49 -14.40
CA TYR A 43 8.34 8.29 -15.49
C TYR A 43 7.64 7.78 -16.76
N LEU A 44 6.80 6.75 -16.66
CA LEU A 44 6.05 6.21 -17.81
C LEU A 44 5.07 7.25 -18.40
N LEU A 45 4.39 8.03 -17.55
CA LEU A 45 3.50 9.11 -17.98
C LEU A 45 4.24 10.22 -18.71
N SER A 46 5.50 10.49 -18.37
CA SER A 46 6.33 11.48 -19.08
C SER A 46 6.67 11.05 -20.51
N ILE A 47 6.69 9.74 -20.77
CA ILE A 47 7.00 9.16 -22.09
C ILE A 47 5.72 8.97 -22.92
N SER A 48 4.62 8.54 -22.31
CA SER A 48 3.36 8.29 -23.00
C SER A 48 2.15 8.72 -22.17
N LYS A 49 1.75 9.98 -22.32
CA LYS A 49 0.53 10.53 -21.69
C LYS A 49 -0.74 9.85 -22.19
N GLU A 50 -0.74 9.39 -23.44
CA GLU A 50 -1.91 8.78 -24.10
C GLU A 50 -2.29 7.46 -23.44
N ASN A 51 -1.32 6.72 -22.89
CA ASN A 51 -1.54 5.43 -22.23
C ASN A 51 -1.65 5.54 -20.70
N SER A 52 -1.96 6.73 -20.20
CA SER A 52 -2.00 7.06 -18.76
C SER A 52 -2.83 6.10 -17.92
N VAL A 53 -4.00 5.69 -18.41
CA VAL A 53 -4.88 4.75 -17.72
C VAL A 53 -4.24 3.36 -17.60
N ASN A 54 -3.61 2.86 -18.66
CA ASN A 54 -2.93 1.57 -18.67
C ASN A 54 -1.70 1.55 -17.75
N ILE A 55 -0.97 2.67 -17.70
CA ILE A 55 0.17 2.84 -16.79
C ILE A 55 -0.29 2.77 -15.32
N LEU A 56 -1.38 3.48 -14.99
CA LEU A 56 -1.96 3.47 -13.64
C LEU A 56 -2.48 2.07 -13.26
N LEU A 57 -3.22 1.40 -14.14
CA LEU A 57 -3.68 0.03 -13.94
C LEU A 57 -2.51 -0.95 -13.75
N GLY A 58 -1.44 -0.80 -14.54
CA GLY A 58 -0.23 -1.59 -14.40
C GLY A 58 0.45 -1.37 -13.04
N ALA A 59 0.52 -0.12 -12.56
CA ALA A 59 1.06 0.20 -11.25
C ALA A 59 0.25 -0.43 -10.10
N ILE A 60 -1.08 -0.43 -10.20
CA ILE A 60 -1.97 -1.11 -9.25
C ILE A 60 -1.72 -2.63 -9.27
N GLY A 61 -1.59 -3.22 -10.47
CA GLY A 61 -1.29 -4.64 -10.64
C GLY A 61 0.05 -5.05 -10.03
N ILE A 62 1.12 -4.28 -10.27
CA ILE A 62 2.44 -4.50 -9.66
C ILE A 62 2.35 -4.40 -8.14
N ARG A 63 1.61 -3.42 -7.61
CA ARG A 63 1.42 -3.26 -6.16
C ARG A 63 0.73 -4.47 -5.54
N LEU A 64 -0.30 -5.00 -6.19
CA LEU A 64 -1.01 -6.20 -5.74
C LEU A 64 -0.11 -7.43 -5.76
N LEU A 65 0.63 -7.67 -6.85
CA LEU A 65 1.59 -8.77 -6.95
C LEU A 65 2.71 -8.68 -5.90
N ALA A 66 3.28 -7.49 -5.71
CA ALA A 66 4.31 -7.26 -4.70
C ALA A 66 3.77 -7.51 -3.28
N SER A 67 2.53 -7.11 -3.00
CA SER A 67 1.86 -7.33 -1.72
C SER A 67 1.68 -8.83 -1.41
N ILE A 68 1.23 -9.61 -2.41
CA ILE A 68 1.11 -11.06 -2.30
C ILE A 68 2.48 -11.70 -2.06
N GLY A 69 3.49 -11.29 -2.84
CA GLY A 69 4.85 -11.79 -2.69
C GLY A 69 5.43 -11.51 -1.30
N PHE A 70 5.21 -10.31 -0.76
CA PHE A 70 5.65 -9.94 0.58
C PHE A 70 5.01 -10.82 1.66
N VAL A 71 3.70 -11.03 1.61
CA VAL A 71 3.00 -11.91 2.56
C VAL A 71 3.55 -13.34 2.46
N ALA A 72 3.75 -13.85 1.24
CA ALA A 72 4.30 -15.20 1.03
C ALA A 72 5.71 -15.33 1.63
N VAL A 73 6.59 -14.35 1.42
CA VAL A 73 7.94 -14.33 2.02
C VAL A 73 7.86 -14.32 3.54
N MET A 74 6.99 -13.50 4.13
CA MET A 74 6.83 -13.42 5.58
C MET A 74 6.26 -14.72 6.18
N LEU A 75 5.38 -15.42 5.46
CA LEU A 75 4.91 -16.75 5.88
C LEU A 75 6.03 -17.80 5.86
N ILE A 76 6.91 -17.77 4.86
CA ILE A 76 8.08 -18.68 4.79
C ILE A 76 9.07 -18.40 5.93
N LEU A 77 9.20 -17.13 6.34
CA LEU A 77 10.05 -16.72 7.47
C LEU A 77 9.47 -17.10 8.85
N LYS A 78 8.34 -17.81 8.90
CA LYS A 78 7.68 -18.28 10.14
C LYS A 78 7.47 -17.16 11.16
N VAL A 79 6.91 -16.05 10.72
CA VAL A 79 6.53 -14.94 11.61
C VAL A 79 5.53 -15.46 12.66
N GLU A 80 5.77 -15.11 13.92
CA GLU A 80 4.88 -15.46 15.04
C GLU A 80 3.50 -14.82 14.84
N ASN A 81 2.45 -15.30 15.52
CA ASN A 81 1.12 -14.65 15.50
C ASN A 81 0.59 -14.31 14.09
N ILE A 82 0.69 -15.26 13.15
CA ILE A 82 0.34 -15.10 11.72
C ILE A 82 -1.04 -14.44 11.53
N ILE A 83 -2.04 -14.77 12.34
CA ILE A 83 -3.38 -14.15 12.29
C ILE A 83 -3.28 -12.62 12.42
N TRP A 84 -2.56 -12.13 13.42
CA TRP A 84 -2.42 -10.70 13.67
C TRP A 84 -1.54 -10.02 12.63
N PHE A 85 -0.55 -10.73 12.10
CA PHE A 85 0.27 -10.24 10.99
C PHE A 85 -0.60 -9.97 9.76
N VAL A 86 -1.42 -10.95 9.37
CA VAL A 86 -2.30 -10.86 8.20
C VAL A 86 -3.34 -9.75 8.40
N VAL A 87 -3.95 -9.66 9.59
CA VAL A 87 -4.93 -8.58 9.90
C VAL A 87 -4.27 -7.20 9.79
N ASN A 88 -3.13 -6.98 10.44
CA ASN A 88 -2.41 -5.69 10.37
C ASN A 88 -2.01 -5.36 8.93
N PHE A 89 -1.55 -6.37 8.17
CA PHE A 89 -1.22 -6.22 6.76
C PHE A 89 -2.42 -5.76 5.92
N PHE A 90 -3.57 -6.43 6.06
CA PHE A 90 -4.77 -6.10 5.30
C PHE A 90 -5.35 -4.75 5.68
N VAL A 91 -5.32 -4.37 6.96
CA VAL A 91 -5.77 -3.04 7.40
C VAL A 91 -4.93 -1.96 6.72
N ILE A 92 -3.59 -2.06 6.78
CA ILE A 92 -2.69 -1.10 6.15
C ILE A 92 -2.88 -1.11 4.63
N TYR A 93 -2.99 -2.30 4.02
CA TYR A 93 -3.24 -2.47 2.59
C TYR A 93 -4.53 -1.76 2.16
N PHE A 94 -5.63 -1.93 2.90
CA PHE A 94 -6.91 -1.30 2.56
C PHE A 94 -6.85 0.22 2.69
N PHE A 95 -6.22 0.75 3.75
CA PHE A 95 -6.00 2.19 3.83
C PHE A 95 -5.25 2.69 2.60
N TYR A 96 -4.19 1.98 2.20
CA TYR A 96 -3.42 2.33 1.01
C TYR A 96 -4.26 2.26 -0.27
N LEU A 97 -5.04 1.20 -0.42
CA LEU A 97 -5.92 0.97 -1.56
C LEU A 97 -7.00 2.05 -1.68
N LEU A 98 -7.63 2.46 -0.57
CA LEU A 98 -8.61 3.55 -0.59
C LEU A 98 -7.98 4.83 -1.11
N PHE A 99 -6.84 5.26 -0.57
CA PHE A 99 -6.15 6.47 -1.05
C PHE A 99 -5.81 6.40 -2.55
N ASP A 100 -5.39 5.22 -3.01
CA ASP A 100 -5.03 5.00 -4.41
C ASP A 100 -6.26 5.10 -5.34
N ILE A 101 -7.37 4.44 -4.98
CA ILE A 101 -8.62 4.48 -5.73
C ILE A 101 -9.17 5.91 -5.81
N TYR A 102 -9.16 6.66 -4.70
CA TYR A 102 -9.58 8.06 -4.71
C TYR A 102 -8.70 8.93 -5.62
N GLY A 103 -7.38 8.70 -5.64
CA GLY A 103 -6.45 9.40 -6.52
C GLY A 103 -6.72 9.13 -8.01
N VAL A 104 -7.01 7.88 -8.36
CA VAL A 104 -7.36 7.49 -9.73
C VAL A 104 -8.71 8.06 -10.14
N MET A 105 -9.75 7.91 -9.31
CA MET A 105 -11.10 8.44 -9.59
C MET A 105 -11.11 9.97 -9.75
N ALA A 106 -10.33 10.69 -8.93
CA ALA A 106 -10.21 12.15 -9.04
C ALA A 106 -9.54 12.57 -10.36
N ASN A 107 -8.50 11.86 -10.79
CA ASN A 107 -7.79 12.14 -12.05
C ASN A 107 -8.58 11.74 -13.31
N LEU A 108 -9.55 10.83 -13.19
CA LEU A 108 -10.44 10.45 -14.30
C LEU A 108 -11.63 11.41 -14.48
N ARG A 109 -11.84 12.37 -13.56
CA ARG A 109 -12.98 13.28 -13.58
C ARG A 109 -12.86 14.54 -14.48
N PRO A 110 -11.70 15.01 -14.99
CA PRO A 110 -11.68 16.19 -15.85
C PRO A 110 -11.81 15.76 -17.32
N ASN A 111 -12.99 15.33 -17.76
CA ASN A 111 -13.44 15.32 -19.16
C ASN A 111 -14.93 14.95 -19.30
N SER A 112 -15.79 15.50 -18.43
CA SER A 112 -17.23 15.57 -18.68
C SER A 112 -17.62 17.03 -18.81
N LYS A 113 -17.23 17.63 -19.94
CA LYS A 113 -17.84 18.84 -20.50
C LYS A 113 -17.96 18.66 -22.00
#